data_AF-A0A420MEK3-F1
#
_entry.id   AF-A0A420MEK3-F1
#
_cell.length_a   1.000
_cell.length_b   1.000
_cell.length_c   1.000
_cell.angle_alpha   90.00
_cell.angle_beta   90.00
_cell.angle_gamma   90.00
#
_symmetry.space_group_name_H-M   'P 1'
#
loop_
_entity.id
_entity.type
_entity.pdbx_description
1 polymer ?
#
loop_
_entity_poly.entity_id
_entity_poly.type
_entity_poly.pdbx_seq_one_letter_code
_entity_poly.pdbx_strand_id
1 'polypeptide(L)'
;MSLSKEMISYTHRPKWINGLKSTEPRDRKWGYTIYRAYYGKESDKAWQTLLYYLRHQTKLAFGAYAKGALVEHNVNPDYIQRLKDLFSLDIREDPSLFDGIDIRGLRKFVKNEKEEQIEIVKRPQARPNRI
;
A
#
# COMPACT_ATOMS: atom_id res chain seq x y z
N MET A 1 -19.85 -13.86 24.30
CA MET A 1 -19.97 -13.07 23.06
C MET A 1 -18.87 -12.02 23.06
N SER A 2 -17.89 -12.13 22.15
CA SER A 2 -16.76 -11.19 22.05
C SER A 2 -16.69 -10.68 20.61
N LEU A 3 -17.33 -9.53 20.38
CA LEU A 3 -17.38 -8.81 19.10
C LEU A 3 -16.04 -8.14 18.73
N SER A 4 -14.97 -8.30 19.53
CA SER A 4 -13.68 -7.65 19.28
C SER A 4 -12.73 -8.47 18.41
N LYS A 5 -12.97 -9.77 18.21
CA LYS A 5 -12.09 -10.62 17.40
C LYS A 5 -12.44 -10.63 15.90
N GLU A 6 -13.68 -10.33 15.53
CA GLU A 6 -14.10 -10.32 14.12
C GLU A 6 -13.83 -8.98 13.41
N MET A 7 -13.64 -7.88 14.16
CA MET A 7 -13.48 -6.56 13.55
C MET A 7 -12.07 -6.30 13.00
N ILE A 8 -11.07 -7.13 13.37
CA ILE A 8 -9.67 -6.98 12.93
C ILE A 8 -9.41 -7.75 11.62
N SER A 9 -10.29 -8.66 11.19
CA SER A 9 -10.04 -9.48 9.99
C SER A 9 -10.29 -8.78 8.65
N TYR A 10 -10.82 -7.55 8.65
CA TYR A 10 -11.11 -6.79 7.42
C TYR A 10 -10.08 -5.69 7.10
N THR A 11 -9.00 -5.56 7.87
CA THR A 11 -7.91 -4.68 7.48
C THR A 11 -7.09 -5.32 6.37
N HIS A 12 -7.17 -4.70 5.19
CA HIS A 12 -6.38 -4.93 3.98
C HIS A 12 -5.01 -5.57 4.26
N ARG A 13 -4.85 -6.87 4.00
CA ARG A 13 -3.53 -7.52 4.07
C ARG A 13 -2.65 -7.01 2.92
N PRO A 14 -1.42 -6.53 3.16
CA PRO A 14 -0.45 -6.34 2.08
C PRO A 14 -0.20 -7.67 1.36
N LYS A 15 -0.11 -7.65 0.03
CA LYS A 15 -0.01 -8.83 -0.84
C LYS A 15 1.24 -9.66 -0.50
N TRP A 16 1.04 -10.81 0.14
CA TRP A 16 2.03 -11.90 0.17
C TRP A 16 1.75 -12.83 -1.01
N ILE A 17 2.50 -12.71 -2.10
CA ILE A 17 2.44 -13.68 -3.20
C ILE A 17 3.41 -14.81 -2.83
N ASN A 18 2.87 -15.90 -2.27
CA ASN A 18 3.60 -17.14 -2.05
C ASN A 18 3.95 -17.76 -3.41
N GLY A 19 5.24 -17.93 -3.72
CA GLY A 19 5.63 -18.73 -4.88
C GLY A 19 7.00 -18.45 -5.52
N LEU A 20 7.71 -17.37 -5.18
CA LEU A 20 9.03 -17.09 -5.76
C LEU A 20 10.10 -17.07 -4.67
N LYS A 21 10.85 -18.16 -4.54
CA LYS A 21 12.15 -18.17 -3.84
C LYS A 21 13.13 -17.32 -4.64
N SER A 22 13.15 -16.02 -4.35
CA SER A 22 14.16 -15.07 -4.82
C SER A 22 15.35 -15.15 -3.87
N THR A 23 16.52 -15.58 -4.35
CA THR A 23 17.76 -15.74 -3.59
C THR A 23 18.48 -14.42 -3.27
N GLU A 24 17.82 -13.28 -3.46
CA GLU A 24 18.22 -12.01 -2.86
C GLU A 24 16.96 -11.30 -2.33
N PRO A 25 17.00 -10.67 -1.13
CA PRO A 25 15.92 -9.81 -0.68
C PRO A 25 15.94 -8.56 -1.56
N ARG A 26 15.31 -8.63 -2.72
CA ARG A 26 14.88 -7.43 -3.43
C ARG A 26 13.90 -6.75 -2.50
N ASP A 27 14.37 -5.68 -1.87
CA ASP A 27 13.58 -4.87 -0.97
C ASP A 27 12.35 -4.37 -1.71
N ARG A 28 11.23 -5.06 -1.51
CA ARG A 28 9.96 -4.67 -2.11
C ARG A 28 9.45 -3.47 -1.34
N LYS A 29 9.20 -2.38 -2.07
CA LYS A 29 8.44 -1.24 -1.55
C LYS A 29 7.11 -1.76 -0.99
N TRP A 30 6.70 -1.22 0.15
CA TRP A 30 5.44 -1.53 0.80
C TRP A 30 4.68 -0.24 1.11
N GLY A 31 3.41 -0.36 1.44
CA GLY A 31 2.55 0.77 1.80
C GLY A 31 1.18 0.65 1.15
N TYR A 32 0.57 1.78 0.82
CA TYR A 32 -0.83 1.85 0.43
C TYR A 32 -1.02 2.52 -0.92
N THR A 33 -1.98 2.01 -1.69
CA THR A 33 -2.54 2.73 -2.84
C THR A 33 -3.71 3.56 -2.35
N ILE A 34 -3.67 4.87 -2.62
CA ILE A 34 -4.69 5.83 -2.18
C ILE A 34 -5.30 6.46 -3.42
N TYR A 35 -6.63 6.41 -3.49
CA TYR A 35 -7.39 6.98 -4.59
C TYR A 35 -8.08 8.26 -4.13
N ARG A 36 -7.97 9.32 -4.92
CA ARG A 36 -8.74 10.54 -4.75
C ARG A 36 -10.00 10.45 -5.59
N ALA A 37 -11.16 10.62 -4.98
CA ALA A 37 -12.46 10.56 -5.65
C ALA A 37 -13.28 11.86 -5.50
N TYR A 38 -12.67 12.93 -4.97
CA TYR A 38 -13.35 14.20 -4.73
C TYR A 38 -12.45 15.40 -5.07
N TYR A 39 -12.95 16.26 -5.97
CA TYR A 39 -12.22 17.37 -6.58
C TYR A 39 -12.97 18.71 -6.39
N GLY A 40 -13.01 19.19 -5.16
CA GLY A 40 -13.55 20.52 -4.82
C GLY A 40 -12.46 21.59 -4.63
N LYS A 41 -12.83 22.87 -4.68
CA LYS A 41 -11.91 24.03 -4.54
C LYS A 41 -11.10 24.03 -3.24
N GLU A 42 -11.62 23.41 -2.17
CA GLU A 42 -10.92 23.26 -0.88
C GLU A 42 -10.29 21.86 -0.69
N SER A 43 -10.60 20.92 -1.59
CA SER A 43 -10.18 19.52 -1.51
C SER A 43 -8.67 19.35 -1.64
N ASP A 44 -8.00 20.17 -2.44
CA ASP A 44 -6.55 20.05 -2.67
C ASP A 44 -5.73 20.19 -1.38
N LYS A 45 -6.07 21.18 -0.53
CA LYS A 45 -5.37 21.38 0.75
C LYS A 45 -5.63 20.22 1.71
N ALA A 46 -6.87 19.74 1.79
CA ALA A 46 -7.24 18.60 2.61
C ALA A 46 -6.52 17.33 2.13
N TRP A 47 -6.43 17.12 0.82
CA TRP A 47 -5.75 16.01 0.19
C TRP A 47 -4.25 16.01 0.49
N GLN A 48 -3.56 17.14 0.29
CA GLN A 48 -2.13 17.26 0.62
C GLN A 48 -1.88 17.05 2.12
N THR A 49 -2.76 17.58 2.96
CA THR A 49 -2.70 17.41 4.42
C THR A 49 -2.84 15.93 4.81
N LEU A 50 -3.79 15.20 4.21
CA LEU A 50 -3.97 13.77 4.41
C LEU A 50 -2.72 12.97 4.01
N LEU A 51 -2.16 13.23 2.83
CA LEU A 51 -0.95 12.55 2.33
C LEU A 51 0.25 12.82 3.23
N TYR A 52 0.40 14.06 3.71
CA TYR A 52 1.42 14.43 4.68
C TYR A 52 1.28 13.61 5.97
N TYR A 53 0.11 13.63 6.60
CA TYR A 53 -0.10 12.92 7.86
C TYR A 53 0.08 11.41 7.70
N LEU A 54 -0.44 10.79 6.64
CA LEU A 54 -0.25 9.36 6.40
C LEU A 54 1.22 8.99 6.27
N ARG A 55 2.01 9.79 5.55
CA ARG A 55 3.47 9.55 5.45
C ARG A 55 4.17 9.74 6.78
N HIS A 56 3.93 10.86 7.45
CA HIS A 56 4.64 11.23 8.67
C HIS A 56 4.27 10.32 9.85
N GLN A 57 2.98 10.11 10.10
CA GLN A 57 2.51 9.30 11.24
C GLN A 57 2.92 7.84 11.08
N THR A 58 2.81 7.28 9.87
CA THR A 58 3.25 5.89 9.62
C THR A 58 4.74 5.74 9.90
N LYS A 59 5.59 6.63 9.40
CA LYS A 59 7.04 6.58 9.67
C LYS A 59 7.38 6.79 11.14
N LEU A 60 6.64 7.67 11.85
CA LEU A 60 6.84 7.92 13.28
C LEU A 60 6.45 6.71 14.13
N ALA A 61 5.35 6.01 13.80
CA ALA A 61 4.92 4.81 14.51
C ALA A 61 6.05 3.77 14.57
N PHE A 62 6.74 3.50 13.46
CA PHE A 62 7.90 2.58 13.44
C PHE A 62 9.10 3.07 14.26
N GLY A 63 9.27 4.39 14.43
CA GLY A 63 10.31 4.95 15.30
C GLY A 63 9.98 4.86 16.79
N ALA A 64 8.69 4.89 17.16
CA ALA A 64 8.26 4.75 18.55
C ALA A 64 8.56 3.33 19.09
N TYR A 65 8.40 2.29 18.26
CA TYR A 65 8.77 0.92 18.62
C TYR A 65 10.28 0.73 18.85
N ALA A 66 11.13 1.60 18.27
CA ALA A 66 12.58 1.55 18.47
C ALA A 66 13.04 2.09 19.84
N LYS A 67 12.21 2.90 20.52
CA LYS A 67 12.58 3.64 21.74
C LYS A 67 11.99 3.06 23.04
N GLY A 68 11.61 1.78 23.05
CA GLY A 68 11.20 1.10 24.29
C GLY A 68 9.71 0.72 24.36
N ALA A 69 9.10 0.35 23.23
CA ALA A 69 7.93 -0.52 23.35
C ALA A 69 8.39 -1.82 24.01
N LEU A 70 7.68 -2.26 25.06
CA LEU A 70 7.91 -3.47 25.87
C LEU A 70 7.84 -4.76 25.04
N VAL A 71 8.74 -4.92 24.09
CA VAL A 71 8.85 -6.09 23.24
C VAL A 71 10.26 -6.59 23.46
N GLU A 72 10.37 -7.83 23.93
CA GLU A 72 11.59 -8.55 24.32
C GLU A 72 12.58 -8.81 23.15
N HIS A 73 12.56 -7.97 22.13
CA HIS A 73 13.35 -8.10 20.92
C HIS A 73 14.17 -6.83 20.69
N ASN A 74 15.49 -6.95 20.82
CA ASN A 74 16.46 -5.97 20.33
C ASN A 74 16.34 -5.87 18.81
N VAL A 75 15.39 -5.09 18.30
CA VAL A 75 15.25 -4.85 16.87
C VAL A 75 16.36 -3.92 16.43
N ASN A 76 17.19 -4.36 15.48
CA ASN A 76 18.27 -3.54 14.93
C ASN A 76 17.69 -2.24 14.32
N PRO A 77 18.16 -1.05 14.75
CA PRO A 77 17.77 0.24 14.19
C PRO A 77 17.87 0.32 12.67
N ASP A 78 18.85 -0.35 12.06
CA ASP A 78 19.05 -0.38 10.60
C ASP A 78 17.87 -1.07 9.88
N TYR A 79 17.29 -2.11 10.48
CA TYR A 79 16.10 -2.75 9.91
C TYR A 79 14.87 -1.86 10.01
N ILE A 80 14.74 -1.07 11.08
CA ILE A 80 13.66 -0.09 11.23
C ILE A 80 13.83 1.03 10.19
N GLN A 81 15.05 1.49 9.96
CA GLN A 81 15.35 2.49 8.94
C GLN A 81 15.02 1.95 7.55
N ARG A 82 15.50 0.75 7.20
CA ARG A 82 15.19 0.08 5.93
C ARG A 82 13.68 -0.10 5.74
N LEU A 83 12.95 -0.48 6.79
CA LEU A 83 11.50 -0.59 6.74
C LEU A 83 10.83 0.77 6.43
N LYS A 84 11.27 1.86 7.05
CA LYS A 84 10.76 3.21 6.75
C LYS A 84 11.10 3.67 5.33
N ASP A 85 12.27 3.31 4.82
CA ASP A 85 12.74 3.70 3.49
C ASP A 85 11.95 3.00 2.39
N LEU A 86 11.48 1.78 2.66
CA LEU A 86 10.63 1.03 1.74
C LEU A 86 9.16 1.43 1.78
N PHE A 87 8.75 2.26 2.74
CA PHE A 87 7.38 2.76 2.80
C PHE A 87 7.10 3.76 1.68
N SER A 88 6.03 3.52 0.93
CA SER A 88 5.59 4.36 -0.18
C SER A 88 4.06 4.46 -0.22
N LEU A 89 3.57 5.60 -0.71
CA LEU A 89 2.16 5.79 -1.03
C LEU A 89 2.04 5.87 -2.55
N ASP A 90 1.27 4.96 -3.15
CA ASP A 90 0.90 5.00 -4.56
C ASP A 90 -0.37 5.86 -4.70
N ILE A 91 -0.21 7.04 -5.28
CA ILE A 91 -1.26 8.07 -5.30
C ILE A 91 -1.96 8.01 -6.66
N ARG A 92 -3.29 7.84 -6.65
CA ARG A 92 -4.14 7.82 -7.84
C ARG A 92 -5.12 8.98 -7.76
N GLU A 93 -4.86 10.01 -8.56
CA GLU A 93 -5.59 11.27 -8.46
C GLU A 93 -6.04 11.85 -9.82
N ASP A 94 -6.03 11.05 -10.88
CA ASP A 94 -6.52 11.47 -12.21
C ASP A 94 -8.02 11.81 -12.17
N PRO A 95 -8.39 13.10 -12.30
CA PRO A 95 -9.79 13.52 -12.24
C PRO A 95 -10.62 12.88 -13.36
N SER A 96 -10.02 12.59 -14.51
CA SER A 96 -10.71 11.99 -15.66
C SER A 96 -11.21 10.57 -15.37
N LEU A 97 -10.58 9.89 -14.41
CA LEU A 97 -10.91 8.52 -14.02
C LEU A 97 -11.77 8.47 -12.75
N PHE A 98 -11.61 9.45 -11.86
CA PHE A 98 -12.14 9.38 -10.50
C PHE A 98 -13.10 10.51 -10.13
N ASP A 99 -13.26 11.55 -10.94
CA ASP A 99 -14.22 12.60 -10.62
C ASP A 99 -15.66 12.07 -10.73
N GLY A 100 -16.48 12.37 -9.72
CA GLY A 100 -17.85 11.88 -9.61
C GLY A 100 -18.00 10.37 -9.39
N ILE A 101 -16.92 9.60 -9.20
CA ILE A 101 -17.00 8.17 -8.93
C ILE A 101 -17.52 7.92 -7.51
N ASP A 102 -18.57 7.11 -7.38
CA ASP A 102 -19.05 6.69 -6.07
C ASP A 102 -18.18 5.56 -5.49
N ILE A 103 -18.41 5.22 -4.22
CA ILE A 103 -17.63 4.17 -3.55
C ILE A 103 -17.79 2.80 -4.20
N ARG A 104 -18.92 2.54 -4.89
CA ARG A 104 -19.18 1.27 -5.57
C ARG A 104 -18.36 1.19 -6.86
N GLY A 105 -18.35 2.27 -7.64
CA GLY A 105 -17.54 2.44 -8.85
C GLY A 105 -16.06 2.31 -8.52
N LEU A 106 -15.59 2.98 -7.47
CA LEU A 106 -14.20 2.87 -7.03
C LEU A 106 -13.83 1.44 -6.64
N ARG A 107 -14.69 0.73 -5.90
CA ARG A 107 -14.45 -0.69 -5.56
C ARG A 107 -14.35 -1.58 -6.80
N LYS A 108 -15.19 -1.33 -7.82
CA LYS A 108 -15.14 -2.06 -9.10
C LYS A 108 -13.84 -1.77 -9.84
N PHE A 109 -13.43 -0.50 -9.93
CA PHE A 109 -12.16 -0.10 -10.54
C PHE A 109 -10.98 -0.82 -9.89
N VAL A 110 -10.88 -0.75 -8.56
CA VAL A 110 -9.81 -1.41 -7.78
C VAL A 110 -9.81 -2.93 -7.99
N LYS A 111 -10.98 -3.55 -8.14
CA LYS A 111 -11.10 -4.98 -8.44
C LYS A 111 -10.53 -5.31 -9.82
N ASN A 112 -10.91 -4.55 -10.84
CA ASN A 112 -10.44 -4.75 -12.21
C ASN A 112 -8.92 -4.53 -12.33
N GLU A 113 -8.40 -3.45 -11.73
CA GLU A 113 -6.95 -3.17 -11.70
C GLU A 113 -6.16 -4.34 -11.08
N LYS A 114 -6.71 -4.99 -10.04
CA LYS A 114 -6.09 -6.19 -9.44
C LYS A 114 -6.12 -7.38 -10.38
N GLU A 115 -7.21 -7.59 -11.10
CA GLU A 115 -7.36 -8.69 -12.06
C GLU A 115 -6.38 -8.52 -13.23
N GLU A 116 -6.26 -7.31 -13.78
CA GLU A 116 -5.29 -6.97 -14.84
C GLU A 116 -3.84 -7.21 -14.38
N GLN A 117 -3.48 -6.77 -13.18
CA GLN A 117 -2.14 -7.02 -12.63
C GLN A 117 -1.86 -8.52 -12.44
N ILE A 118 -2.87 -9.31 -12.05
CA ILE A 118 -2.74 -10.76 -11.94
C ILE A 118 -2.56 -11.39 -13.32
N GLU A 119 -3.27 -10.91 -14.34
CA GLU A 119 -3.15 -11.41 -15.70
C GLU A 119 -1.78 -11.09 -16.32
N ILE A 120 -1.27 -9.87 -16.15
CA ILE A 120 0.07 -9.47 -16.61
C ILE A 120 1.15 -10.36 -16.00
N VAL A 121 1.05 -10.68 -14.71
CA VAL A 121 2.01 -11.58 -14.03
C VAL A 121 1.88 -13.02 -14.53
N LYS A 122 0.69 -13.45 -14.95
CA LYS A 122 0.44 -14.81 -15.46
C LYS A 122 0.85 -15.01 -16.92
N ARG A 123 0.92 -13.95 -17.74
CA ARG A 123 1.49 -14.04 -19.10
C ARG A 123 3.03 -14.10 -18.97
N PRO A 124 3.69 -15.24 -19.24
CA PRO A 124 5.14 -15.23 -19.36
C PRO A 124 5.46 -14.34 -20.55
N GLN A 125 6.36 -13.37 -20.37
CA GLN A 125 6.87 -12.53 -21.46
C GLN A 125 7.28 -13.45 -22.63
N ALA A 126 6.46 -13.49 -23.68
CA ALA A 126 6.76 -14.23 -24.89
C ALA A 126 8.03 -13.59 -25.46
N ARG A 127 9.15 -14.31 -25.39
CA ARG A 127 10.40 -13.86 -26.00
C ARG A 127 10.10 -13.69 -27.50
N PRO A 128 10.39 -12.52 -28.11
CA PRO A 128 10.24 -12.38 -29.54
C PRO A 128 11.25 -13.33 -30.21
N ASN A 129 10.77 -14.17 -31.12
CA ASN A 129 11.61 -15.05 -31.93
C ASN A 129 12.66 -14.19 -32.64
N ARG A 130 13.94 -14.45 -32.36
CA ARG A 130 15.06 -13.95 -33.13
C ARG A 130 15.03 -14.70 -34.47
N ILE A 131 14.71 -13.97 -35.54
CA ILE A 131 14.98 -14.38 -36.93
C ILE A 131 16.45 -14.11 -37.20
#